data_AF-A0A7Y5LIH8-F1
#
_entry.id   AF-A0A7Y5LIH8-F1
#
_cell.length_a   1.000
_cell.length_b   1.000
_cell.length_c   1.000
_cell.angle_alpha   90.00
_cell.angle_beta   90.00
_cell.angle_gamma   90.00
#
_symmetry.space_group_name_H-M   'P 1'
#
loop_
_entity.id
_entity.type
_entity.pdbx_description
1 polymer ?
#
loop_
_entity_poly.entity_id
_entity_poly.type
_entity_poly.pdbx_seq_one_letter_code
_entity_poly.pdbx_strand_id
1 'polypeptide(L)'
;MAKGSGSKMLYFVLYVVLITELMIVITERDELEEKEHAIREKMLASIANSYKQPVLLTATPKALDFDITNKDAGSAQITLTTVGLVSDEEKADVEFTVNVARGSQAPPGWPAGGISCKNPGKSANYKITNINGNGKLELKLTSSGEFNFVAKCTVERKLPGYLPDYLLDDLKTMIGEQKVAVSNDETFKVSAKAGSGVQRRGVEIL
;
A
#
# COMPACT_ATOMS: atom_id res chain seq x y z
N MET A 1 62.18 35.65 46.99
CA MET A 1 61.44 34.39 46.73
C MET A 1 60.15 34.71 45.97
N ALA A 2 60.08 34.44 44.67
CA ALA A 2 58.86 34.58 43.87
C ALA A 2 58.91 33.59 42.70
N LYS A 3 58.79 32.29 42.98
CA LYS A 3 58.79 31.22 41.97
C LYS A 3 57.53 30.34 42.02
N GLY A 4 56.44 30.86 42.62
CA GLY A 4 55.20 30.11 42.85
C GLY A 4 53.93 30.73 42.24
N SER A 5 54.03 31.85 41.53
CA SER A 5 52.86 32.55 40.95
C SER A 5 52.51 32.04 39.54
N GLY A 6 53.50 31.88 38.66
CA GLY A 6 53.26 31.49 37.25
C GLY A 6 52.71 30.07 37.07
N SER A 7 53.11 29.11 37.92
CA SER A 7 52.60 27.74 37.84
C SER A 7 51.13 27.66 38.26
N LYS A 8 50.72 28.41 39.30
CA LYS A 8 49.31 28.52 39.70
C LYS A 8 48.45 29.18 38.62
N MET A 9 48.98 30.21 37.96
CA MET A 9 48.31 30.89 36.84
C MET A 9 48.13 29.94 35.64
N LEU A 10 49.14 29.12 35.32
CA LEU A 10 49.05 28.12 34.25
C LEU A 10 47.99 27.06 34.54
N TYR A 11 47.96 26.51 35.77
CA TYR A 11 46.93 25.56 36.16
C TYR A 11 45.53 26.19 36.12
N PHE A 12 45.39 27.44 36.56
CA PHE A 12 44.13 28.17 36.49
C PHE A 12 43.64 28.32 35.04
N VAL A 13 44.52 28.73 34.12
CA VAL A 13 44.19 28.84 32.69
C VAL A 13 43.80 27.48 32.11
N LEU A 14 44.52 26.41 32.44
CA LEU A 14 44.18 25.04 32.03
C LEU A 14 42.79 24.60 32.53
N TYR A 15 42.44 24.91 33.78
CA TYR A 15 41.11 24.61 34.32
C TYR A 15 40.01 25.39 33.60
N VAL A 16 40.24 26.68 33.31
CA VAL A 16 39.28 27.51 32.57
C VAL A 16 39.08 26.98 31.15
N VAL A 17 40.15 26.63 30.45
CA VAL A 17 40.07 26.00 29.12
C VAL A 17 39.29 24.70 29.19
N LEU A 18 39.62 23.81 30.13
CA LEU A 18 38.94 22.52 30.26
C LEU A 18 37.45 22.65 30.57
N ILE A 19 37.05 23.57 31.45
CA ILE A 19 35.64 23.85 31.74
C ILE A 19 34.95 24.42 30.50
N THR A 20 35.62 25.31 29.75
CA THR A 20 35.05 25.93 28.54
C THR A 20 34.82 24.88 27.44
N GLU A 21 35.79 24.02 27.18
CA GLU A 21 35.66 22.89 26.25
C GLU A 21 34.54 21.94 26.68
N LEU A 22 34.44 21.61 27.98
CA LEU A 22 33.36 20.77 28.49
C LEU A 22 31.99 21.44 28.29
N MET A 23 31.87 22.74 28.52
CA MET A 23 30.64 23.49 28.26
C MET A 23 30.27 23.51 26.78
N ILE A 24 31.24 23.68 25.87
CA ILE A 24 31.02 23.60 24.43
C ILE A 24 30.49 22.22 24.06
N VAL A 25 31.16 21.15 24.51
CA VAL A 25 30.75 19.76 24.22
C VAL A 25 29.34 19.47 24.74
N ILE A 26 28.98 19.93 25.94
CA ILE A 26 27.63 19.75 26.48
C ILE A 26 26.61 20.52 25.62
N THR A 27 26.90 21.77 25.28
CA THR A 27 25.99 22.60 24.47
C THR A 27 25.76 21.98 23.09
N GLU A 28 26.84 21.53 22.42
CA GLU A 28 26.74 20.86 21.13
C GLU A 28 25.94 19.55 21.22
N ARG A 29 26.14 18.77 22.29
CA ARG A 29 25.38 17.54 22.53
C ARG A 29 23.89 17.84 22.72
N ASP A 30 23.55 18.83 23.55
CA ASP A 30 22.15 19.19 23.82
C ASP A 30 21.46 19.69 22.54
N GLU A 31 22.14 20.51 21.72
CA GLU A 31 21.62 20.95 20.42
C GLU A 31 21.39 19.78 19.44
N LEU A 32 22.28 18.79 19.45
CA LEU A 32 22.14 17.61 18.61
C LEU A 32 20.97 16.74 19.05
N GLU A 33 20.79 16.55 20.37
CA GLU A 33 19.64 15.83 20.93
C GLU A 33 18.32 16.52 20.56
N GLU A 34 18.23 17.86 20.67
CA GLU A 34 17.04 18.62 20.28
C GLU A 34 16.70 18.46 18.79
N LYS A 35 17.73 18.54 17.92
CA LYS A 35 17.56 18.33 16.47
C LYS A 35 17.11 16.91 16.15
N GLU A 36 17.67 15.91 16.83
CA GLU A 36 17.26 14.52 16.67
C GLU A 36 15.80 14.31 17.08
N HIS A 37 15.39 14.86 18.22
CA HIS A 37 14.01 14.81 18.68
C HIS A 37 13.05 15.46 17.67
N ALA A 38 13.39 16.63 17.14
CA ALA A 38 12.56 17.31 16.13
C ALA A 38 12.45 16.52 14.82
N ILE A 39 13.52 15.85 14.38
CA ILE A 39 13.50 14.98 13.19
C ILE A 39 12.62 13.76 13.44
N ARG A 40 12.81 13.11 14.60
CA ARG A 40 12.04 11.93 15.01
C ARG A 40 10.55 12.25 15.07
N GLU A 41 10.17 13.35 15.71
CA GLU A 41 8.77 13.76 15.81
C GLU A 41 8.16 14.03 14.43
N LYS A 42 8.88 14.75 13.55
CA LYS A 42 8.42 14.99 12.17
C LYS A 42 8.27 13.69 11.37
N MET A 43 9.21 12.76 11.53
CA MET A 43 9.14 11.45 10.88
C MET A 43 7.91 10.68 11.36
N LEU A 44 7.70 10.57 12.67
CA LEU A 44 6.54 9.90 13.25
C LEU A 44 5.22 10.57 12.85
N ALA A 45 5.16 11.90 12.88
CA ALA A 45 3.97 12.65 12.47
C ALA A 45 3.64 12.41 10.99
N SER A 46 4.66 12.35 10.12
CA SER A 46 4.48 12.02 8.70
C SER A 46 3.89 10.63 8.52
N ILE A 47 4.46 9.62 9.18
CA ILE A 47 3.96 8.24 9.13
C ILE A 47 2.53 8.18 9.69
N ALA A 48 2.27 8.79 10.84
CA ALA A 48 0.95 8.83 11.46
C ALA A 48 -0.10 9.46 10.53
N ASN A 49 0.26 10.53 9.83
CA ASN A 49 -0.63 11.16 8.84
C ASN A 49 -0.93 10.22 7.67
N SER A 50 0.05 9.44 7.19
CA SER A 50 -0.19 8.43 6.15
C SER A 50 -1.21 7.38 6.60
N TYR A 51 -1.16 6.93 7.86
CA TYR A 51 -2.15 5.97 8.39
C TYR A 51 -3.57 6.54 8.44
N LYS A 52 -3.70 7.84 8.70
CA LYS A 52 -4.99 8.55 8.74
C LYS A 52 -5.61 8.77 7.36
N GLN A 53 -4.83 8.63 6.28
CA GLN A 53 -5.36 8.77 4.93
C GLN A 53 -6.31 7.61 4.59
N PRO A 54 -7.37 7.87 3.82
CA PRO A 54 -8.27 6.81 3.37
C PRO A 54 -7.53 5.84 2.43
N VAL A 55 -7.89 4.57 2.51
CA VAL A 55 -7.47 3.58 1.51
C VAL A 55 -8.35 3.75 0.28
N LEU A 56 -7.75 3.77 -0.90
CA LEU A 56 -8.45 3.89 -2.18
C LEU A 56 -8.15 2.69 -3.06
N LEU A 57 -9.11 2.30 -3.89
CA LEU A 57 -8.99 1.22 -4.85
C LEU A 57 -9.33 1.73 -6.25
N THR A 58 -8.53 1.32 -7.23
CA THR A 58 -8.77 1.57 -8.65
C THR A 58 -8.61 0.29 -9.47
N ALA A 59 -9.44 0.11 -10.49
CA ALA A 59 -9.42 -1.06 -11.35
C ALA A 59 -9.00 -0.68 -12.77
N THR A 60 -8.00 -1.37 -13.31
CA THR A 60 -7.43 -1.11 -14.63
C THR A 60 -7.33 -2.40 -15.46
N PRO A 61 -7.87 -2.43 -16.68
CA PRO A 61 -8.68 -1.38 -17.31
C PRO A 61 -10.10 -1.29 -16.71
N LYS A 62 -10.74 -0.11 -16.81
CA LYS A 62 -12.14 0.09 -16.38
C LYS A 62 -13.16 -0.61 -17.27
N ALA A 63 -12.81 -0.84 -18.52
CA ALA A 63 -13.59 -1.62 -19.47
C ALA A 63 -12.63 -2.52 -20.25
N LEU A 64 -12.93 -3.81 -20.29
CA LEU A 64 -12.14 -4.81 -21.01
C LEU A 64 -13.03 -5.57 -21.99
N ASP A 65 -12.67 -5.53 -23.27
CA ASP A 65 -13.23 -6.45 -24.27
C ASP A 65 -12.38 -7.74 -24.27
N PHE A 66 -13.04 -8.89 -24.04
CA PHE A 66 -12.40 -10.20 -23.97
C PHE A 66 -12.98 -11.16 -25.01
N ASP A 67 -12.13 -11.76 -25.82
CA ASP A 67 -12.53 -12.80 -26.77
C ASP A 67 -12.42 -14.19 -26.13
N ILE A 68 -13.57 -14.83 -25.92
CA ILE A 68 -13.68 -16.15 -25.29
C ILE A 68 -13.13 -17.26 -26.20
N THR A 69 -13.09 -17.04 -27.51
CA THR A 69 -12.60 -18.02 -28.48
C THR A 69 -11.09 -18.02 -28.63
N ASN A 70 -10.43 -16.96 -28.14
CA ASN A 70 -8.99 -16.84 -28.19
C ASN A 70 -8.35 -17.73 -27.10
N LYS A 71 -7.88 -18.90 -27.51
CA LYS A 71 -7.19 -19.86 -26.64
C LYS A 71 -5.87 -19.32 -26.07
N ASP A 72 -5.24 -18.36 -26.76
CA ASP A 72 -3.97 -17.76 -26.34
C ASP A 72 -4.17 -16.68 -25.27
N ALA A 73 -5.34 -16.04 -25.22
CA ALA A 73 -5.66 -15.00 -24.24
C ALA A 73 -5.82 -15.55 -22.82
N GLY A 74 -6.22 -16.81 -22.67
CA GLY A 74 -6.29 -17.55 -21.40
C GLY A 74 -7.38 -17.09 -20.41
N SER A 75 -7.35 -15.81 -20.00
CA SER A 75 -8.29 -15.20 -19.05
C SER A 75 -8.30 -13.68 -19.21
N ALA A 76 -9.44 -13.03 -18.95
CA ALA A 76 -9.50 -11.59 -18.77
C ALA A 76 -8.74 -11.20 -17.49
N GLN A 77 -7.81 -10.25 -17.58
CA GLN A 77 -7.00 -9.80 -16.46
C GLN A 77 -7.32 -8.35 -16.11
N ILE A 78 -7.64 -8.08 -14.84
CA ILE A 78 -7.87 -6.75 -14.30
C ILE A 78 -6.91 -6.53 -13.12
N THR A 79 -6.19 -5.42 -13.12
CA THR A 79 -5.32 -5.02 -12.02
C THR A 79 -6.09 -4.10 -11.07
N LEU A 80 -6.14 -4.48 -9.81
CA LEU A 80 -6.71 -3.73 -8.69
C LEU A 80 -5.58 -3.03 -7.95
N THR A 81 -5.44 -1.72 -8.12
CA THR A 81 -4.37 -0.94 -7.51
C THR A 81 -4.86 -0.27 -6.24
N THR A 82 -4.17 -0.48 -5.12
CA THR A 82 -4.49 0.16 -3.84
C THR A 82 -3.60 1.37 -3.60
N VAL A 83 -4.16 2.41 -3.01
CA VAL A 83 -3.44 3.59 -2.54
C VAL A 83 -3.75 3.79 -1.05
N GLY A 84 -2.77 4.26 -0.27
CA GLY A 84 -2.94 4.52 1.17
C GLY A 84 -2.59 3.34 2.09
N LEU A 85 -1.90 2.31 1.57
CA LEU A 85 -1.20 1.31 2.38
C LEU A 85 0.15 1.89 2.80
N VAL A 86 0.51 1.77 4.08
CA VAL A 86 1.68 2.42 4.68
C VAL A 86 2.79 1.41 4.96
N SER A 87 2.44 0.23 5.47
CA SER A 87 3.41 -0.81 5.83
C SER A 87 3.42 -2.00 4.86
N ASP A 88 4.49 -2.78 4.90
CA ASP A 88 4.59 -4.00 4.08
C ASP A 88 3.69 -5.11 4.65
N GLU A 89 3.46 -5.09 5.96
CA GLU A 89 2.50 -5.93 6.66
C GLU A 89 1.07 -5.68 6.14
N GLU A 90 0.68 -4.42 5.93
CA GLU A 90 -0.59 -4.08 5.30
C GLU A 90 -0.68 -4.59 3.85
N LYS A 91 0.39 -4.45 3.07
CA LYS A 91 0.45 -4.93 1.68
C LYS A 91 0.34 -6.45 1.59
N ALA A 92 0.87 -7.17 2.57
CA ALA A 92 0.75 -8.63 2.62
C ALA A 92 -0.68 -9.08 2.95
N ASP A 93 -1.36 -8.37 3.85
CA ASP A 93 -2.64 -8.81 4.43
C ASP A 93 -3.90 -8.15 3.87
N VAL A 94 -3.76 -7.20 2.92
CA VAL A 94 -4.90 -6.57 2.27
C VAL A 94 -5.80 -7.62 1.60
N GLU A 95 -7.10 -7.54 1.93
CA GLU A 95 -8.12 -8.39 1.37
C GLU A 95 -8.84 -7.67 0.23
N PHE A 96 -8.84 -8.29 -0.95
CA PHE A 96 -9.62 -7.84 -2.10
C PHE A 96 -10.89 -8.67 -2.19
N THR A 97 -12.01 -8.00 -2.39
CA THR A 97 -13.29 -8.65 -2.67
C THR A 97 -13.87 -8.08 -3.96
N VAL A 98 -14.36 -8.96 -4.83
CA VAL A 98 -15.03 -8.58 -6.08
C VAL A 98 -16.38 -9.27 -6.12
N ASN A 99 -17.41 -8.50 -6.43
CA ASN A 99 -18.77 -9.01 -6.62
C ASN A 99 -19.39 -8.45 -7.91
N VAL A 100 -20.49 -9.05 -8.36
CA VAL A 100 -21.26 -8.54 -9.48
C VAL A 100 -22.02 -7.29 -9.04
N ALA A 101 -22.01 -6.25 -9.87
CA ALA A 101 -22.72 -5.01 -9.57
C ALA A 101 -24.23 -5.26 -9.47
N ARG A 102 -24.93 -4.49 -8.62
CA ARG A 102 -26.37 -4.64 -8.41
C ARG A 102 -27.12 -4.51 -9.74
N GLY A 103 -28.00 -5.46 -10.05
CA GLY A 103 -28.78 -5.49 -11.30
C GLY A 103 -28.00 -5.93 -12.53
N SER A 104 -26.73 -6.32 -12.40
CA SER A 104 -25.94 -6.89 -13.50
C SER A 104 -26.05 -8.41 -13.55
N GLN A 105 -25.84 -8.96 -14.75
CA GLN A 105 -25.80 -10.40 -14.94
C GLN A 105 -24.52 -10.99 -14.35
N ALA A 106 -24.63 -12.09 -13.61
CA ALA A 106 -23.47 -12.82 -13.11
C ALA A 106 -22.94 -13.77 -14.20
N PRO A 107 -21.60 -13.88 -14.37
CA PRO A 107 -21.01 -14.92 -15.18
C PRO A 107 -21.41 -16.34 -14.70
N PRO A 108 -21.51 -17.33 -15.60
CA PRO A 108 -21.79 -18.71 -15.22
C PRO A 108 -20.76 -19.26 -14.23
N GLY A 109 -21.23 -19.80 -13.10
CA GLY A 109 -20.34 -20.34 -12.05
C GLY A 109 -19.74 -19.28 -11.12
N TRP A 110 -20.22 -18.03 -11.18
CA TRP A 110 -19.84 -17.00 -10.21
C TRP A 110 -20.33 -17.38 -8.80
N PRO A 111 -19.46 -17.36 -7.77
CA PRO A 111 -19.84 -17.74 -6.42
C PRO A 111 -20.83 -16.74 -5.79
N ALA A 112 -21.79 -17.28 -5.04
CA ALA A 112 -22.71 -16.46 -4.25
C ALA A 112 -21.92 -15.64 -3.21
N GLY A 113 -22.09 -14.31 -3.24
CA GLY A 113 -21.35 -13.39 -2.37
C GLY A 113 -20.04 -12.85 -2.95
N GLY A 114 -19.62 -13.29 -4.14
CA GLY A 114 -18.41 -12.83 -4.81
C GLY A 114 -17.17 -13.67 -4.49
N ILE A 115 -16.02 -13.16 -4.90
CA ILE A 115 -14.70 -13.79 -4.72
C ILE A 115 -13.83 -12.91 -3.81
N SER A 116 -13.00 -13.55 -2.99
CA SER A 116 -12.01 -12.90 -2.13
C SER A 116 -10.62 -13.48 -2.38
N CYS A 117 -9.56 -12.68 -2.22
CA CYS A 117 -8.19 -13.22 -2.27
C CYS A 117 -7.86 -14.11 -1.05
N LYS A 118 -8.53 -13.93 0.10
CA LYS A 118 -8.36 -14.77 1.30
C LYS A 118 -9.23 -16.02 1.27
N ASN A 119 -10.41 -15.91 0.65
CA ASN A 119 -11.33 -17.01 0.41
C ASN A 119 -11.59 -17.11 -1.09
N PRO A 120 -10.69 -17.74 -1.88
CA PRO A 120 -10.80 -17.80 -3.34
C PRO A 120 -12.07 -18.50 -3.86
N GLY A 121 -12.88 -19.11 -2.98
CA GLY A 121 -13.99 -19.96 -3.37
C GLY A 121 -13.47 -21.18 -4.15
N LYS A 122 -14.31 -22.20 -4.32
CA LYS A 122 -13.95 -23.38 -5.12
C LYS A 122 -14.10 -23.12 -6.64
N SER A 123 -13.94 -21.87 -7.11
CA SER A 123 -14.09 -21.57 -8.53
C SER A 123 -12.74 -21.62 -9.25
N ALA A 124 -12.54 -22.64 -10.08
CA ALA A 124 -11.35 -22.74 -10.92
C ALA A 124 -11.26 -21.64 -12.00
N ASN A 125 -12.36 -20.90 -12.22
CA ASN A 125 -12.48 -19.92 -13.29
C ASN A 125 -12.20 -18.49 -12.85
N TYR A 126 -12.26 -18.20 -11.54
CA TYR A 126 -12.12 -16.85 -11.02
C TYR A 126 -11.11 -16.84 -9.89
N LYS A 127 -10.09 -15.99 -9.99
CA LYS A 127 -9.03 -15.92 -8.99
C LYS A 127 -8.64 -14.47 -8.74
N ILE A 128 -8.41 -14.13 -7.48
CA ILE A 128 -7.72 -12.90 -7.11
C ILE A 128 -6.41 -13.30 -6.43
N THR A 129 -5.29 -12.76 -6.90
CA THR A 129 -3.99 -12.88 -6.23
C THR A 129 -3.55 -11.51 -5.72
N ASN A 130 -3.11 -11.46 -4.47
CA ASN A 130 -2.41 -10.30 -3.94
C ASN A 130 -0.94 -10.36 -4.42
N ILE A 131 -0.49 -9.29 -5.05
CA ILE A 131 0.87 -9.08 -5.54
C ILE A 131 1.34 -7.74 -4.96
N ASN A 132 2.06 -7.80 -3.84
CA ASN A 132 2.68 -6.65 -3.18
C ASN A 132 1.68 -5.51 -2.89
N GLY A 133 0.54 -5.84 -2.29
CA GLY A 133 -0.50 -4.87 -1.95
C GLY A 133 -1.47 -4.57 -3.09
N ASN A 134 -1.22 -5.03 -4.32
CA ASN A 134 -2.15 -4.89 -5.44
C ASN A 134 -2.85 -6.21 -5.74
N GLY A 135 -4.11 -6.17 -6.18
CA GLY A 135 -4.84 -7.35 -6.60
C GLY A 135 -4.67 -7.60 -8.10
N LYS A 136 -4.44 -8.85 -8.49
CA LYS A 136 -4.60 -9.30 -9.88
C LYS A 136 -5.84 -10.20 -9.95
N LEU A 137 -6.86 -9.72 -10.65
CA LEU A 137 -8.08 -10.47 -10.90
C LEU A 137 -7.97 -11.18 -12.25
N GLU A 138 -8.17 -12.50 -12.23
CA GLU A 138 -8.17 -13.35 -13.41
C GLU A 138 -9.56 -13.98 -13.60
N LEU A 139 -10.18 -13.72 -14.75
CA LEU A 139 -11.53 -14.14 -15.09
C LEU A 139 -11.50 -15.04 -16.34
N LYS A 140 -11.74 -16.34 -16.15
CA LYS A 140 -11.95 -17.30 -17.24
C LYS A 140 -13.43 -17.35 -17.60
N LEU A 141 -13.86 -16.42 -18.44
CA LEU A 141 -15.25 -16.33 -18.89
C LEU A 141 -15.49 -17.35 -20.01
N THR A 142 -16.58 -18.12 -19.90
CA THR A 142 -16.97 -19.16 -20.88
C THR A 142 -18.22 -18.80 -21.69
N SER A 143 -18.94 -17.74 -21.29
CA SER A 143 -20.16 -17.29 -21.95
C SER A 143 -20.03 -15.84 -22.39
N SER A 144 -20.55 -15.53 -23.58
CA SER A 144 -20.67 -14.17 -24.07
C SER A 144 -21.65 -13.35 -23.21
N GLY A 145 -21.34 -12.09 -22.99
CA GLY A 145 -22.15 -11.19 -22.19
C GLY A 145 -21.39 -9.95 -21.74
N GLU A 146 -22.12 -8.97 -21.22
CA GLU A 146 -21.54 -7.82 -20.56
C GLU A 146 -21.69 -7.98 -19.05
N PHE A 147 -20.57 -8.00 -18.34
CA PHE A 147 -20.53 -8.23 -16.90
C PHE A 147 -19.97 -6.98 -16.22
N ASN A 148 -20.75 -6.40 -15.30
CA ASN A 148 -20.27 -5.30 -14.46
C ASN A 148 -19.96 -5.82 -13.06
N PHE A 149 -18.83 -5.41 -12.54
CA PHE A 149 -18.33 -5.83 -11.24
C PHE A 149 -18.08 -4.61 -10.35
N VAL A 150 -18.08 -4.87 -9.04
CA VAL A 150 -17.68 -3.93 -7.99
C VAL A 150 -16.57 -4.59 -7.21
N ALA A 151 -15.43 -3.93 -7.12
CA ALA A 151 -14.32 -4.31 -6.27
C ALA A 151 -14.24 -3.38 -5.06
N LYS A 152 -13.81 -3.94 -3.93
CA LYS A 152 -13.40 -3.18 -2.74
C LYS A 152 -12.28 -3.92 -2.04
N CYS A 153 -11.44 -3.20 -1.31
CA CYS A 153 -10.44 -3.79 -0.43
C CYS A 153 -10.69 -3.45 1.04
N THR A 154 -10.23 -4.33 1.91
CA THR A 154 -10.27 -4.18 3.36
C THR A 154 -8.91 -4.55 3.91
N VAL A 155 -8.36 -3.70 4.77
CA VAL A 155 -7.05 -3.91 5.37
C VAL A 155 -7.12 -3.62 6.86
N GLU A 156 -6.52 -4.51 7.66
CA GLU A 156 -6.26 -4.23 9.06
C GLU A 156 -4.99 -3.37 9.13
N ARG A 157 -5.08 -2.20 9.78
CA ARG A 157 -3.95 -1.27 9.88
C ARG A 157 -2.89 -1.90 10.78
N LYS A 158 -1.76 -2.28 10.17
CA LYS A 158 -0.61 -2.87 10.86
C LYS A 158 0.56 -1.89 10.84
N LEU A 159 1.12 -1.64 12.02
CA LEU A 159 2.30 -0.80 12.17
C LEU A 159 3.53 -1.48 11.57
N PRO A 160 4.52 -0.70 11.12
CA PRO A 160 5.66 -1.27 10.44
C PRO A 160 6.60 -1.97 11.43
N GLY A 161 6.99 -3.21 11.15
CA GLY A 161 7.86 -4.01 12.02
C GLY A 161 9.32 -3.55 12.09
N TYR A 162 9.74 -2.60 11.23
CA TYR A 162 11.10 -2.06 11.25
C TYR A 162 11.32 -0.99 12.33
N LEU A 163 10.24 -0.43 12.92
CA LEU A 163 10.37 0.56 13.98
C LEU A 163 10.61 -0.12 15.34
N PRO A 164 11.53 0.39 16.16
CA PRO A 164 11.67 -0.03 17.56
C PRO A 164 10.39 0.18 18.38
N ASP A 165 10.19 -0.64 19.41
CA ASP A 165 8.99 -0.63 20.25
C ASP A 165 8.65 0.76 20.83
N TYR A 166 9.64 1.52 21.29
CA TYR A 166 9.42 2.86 21.85
C TYR A 166 8.84 3.84 20.80
N LEU A 167 9.24 3.73 19.53
CA LEU A 167 8.68 4.53 18.44
C LEU A 167 7.30 4.03 18.01
N LEU A 168 7.07 2.72 18.11
CA LEU A 168 5.77 2.13 17.79
C LEU A 168 4.69 2.60 18.77
N ASP A 169 5.01 2.76 20.05
CA ASP A 169 4.05 3.23 21.04
C ASP A 169 3.70 4.73 20.88
N ASP A 170 4.69 5.56 20.55
CA ASP A 170 4.46 6.95 20.16
C ASP A 170 3.59 7.01 18.89
N LEU A 171 3.90 6.19 17.89
CA LEU A 171 3.16 6.12 16.64
C LEU A 171 1.71 5.66 16.85
N LYS A 172 1.46 4.63 17.69
CA LYS A 172 0.11 4.20 18.08
C LYS A 172 -0.70 5.34 18.66
N THR A 173 -0.07 6.10 19.57
CA THR A 173 -0.70 7.24 20.24
C THR A 173 -1.07 8.33 19.23
N MET A 174 -0.20 8.61 18.25
CA MET A 174 -0.45 9.61 17.20
C MET A 174 -1.52 9.19 16.18
N ILE A 175 -1.61 7.89 15.86
CA ILE A 175 -2.60 7.35 14.90
C ILE A 175 -3.99 7.29 15.53
N GLY A 176 -4.09 6.84 16.79
CA GLY A 176 -5.35 6.61 17.48
C GLY A 176 -6.00 5.25 17.14
N GLU A 177 -7.31 5.13 17.38
CA GLU A 177 -8.06 3.88 17.19
C GLU A 177 -8.50 3.68 15.72
N GLN A 178 -7.56 3.45 14.81
CA GLN A 178 -7.88 2.95 13.47
C GLN A 178 -7.36 1.53 13.30
N LYS A 179 -8.27 0.56 13.44
CA LYS A 179 -7.93 -0.86 13.32
C LYS A 179 -8.16 -1.41 11.91
N VAL A 180 -9.19 -0.95 11.21
CA VAL A 180 -9.57 -1.47 9.88
C VAL A 180 -9.92 -0.32 8.95
N ALA A 181 -9.39 -0.35 7.73
CA ALA A 181 -9.72 0.57 6.65
C ALA A 181 -10.38 -0.19 5.50
N VAL A 182 -11.39 0.43 4.89
CA VAL A 182 -12.14 -0.09 3.74
C VAL A 182 -12.06 0.94 2.61
N SER A 183 -11.82 0.48 1.38
CA SER A 183 -11.75 1.37 0.22
C SER A 183 -13.12 1.85 -0.25
N ASN A 184 -13.10 2.77 -1.22
CA ASN A 184 -14.25 3.02 -2.09
C ASN A 184 -14.68 1.75 -2.84
N ASP A 185 -15.95 1.71 -3.23
CA ASP A 185 -16.46 0.76 -4.22
C ASP A 185 -15.96 1.19 -5.61
N GLU A 186 -15.20 0.33 -6.28
CA GLU A 186 -14.68 0.59 -7.63
C GLU A 186 -15.38 -0.31 -8.65
N THR A 187 -16.05 0.32 -9.61
CA THR A 187 -16.80 -0.38 -10.66
C THR A 187 -15.99 -0.54 -11.93
N PHE A 188 -16.06 -1.72 -12.56
CA PHE A 188 -15.47 -1.97 -13.87
C PHE A 188 -16.32 -2.95 -14.69
N LYS A 189 -16.10 -2.96 -16.00
CA LYS A 189 -16.86 -3.74 -16.98
C LYS A 189 -15.97 -4.73 -17.73
N VAL A 190 -16.46 -5.94 -17.95
CA VAL A 190 -15.85 -6.92 -18.86
C VAL A 190 -16.90 -7.34 -19.88
N SER A 191 -16.63 -7.05 -21.15
CA SER A 191 -17.44 -7.44 -22.29
C SER A 191 -16.83 -8.70 -22.91
N ALA A 192 -17.46 -9.85 -22.67
CA ALA A 192 -17.00 -11.11 -23.24
C ALA A 192 -17.75 -11.41 -24.54
N LYS A 193 -17.02 -11.61 -25.64
CA LYS A 193 -17.59 -11.94 -26.94
C LYS A 193 -16.98 -13.24 -27.44
N ALA A 194 -17.80 -14.09 -28.05
CA ALA A 194 -17.28 -15.14 -28.91
C ALA A 194 -16.85 -14.46 -30.22
N GLY A 195 -15.61 -14.66 -30.65
CA GLY A 195 -15.08 -14.07 -31.88
C GLY A 195 -16.09 -14.17 -33.02
N SER A 196 -16.48 -13.01 -33.58
CA SER A 196 -17.16 -12.99 -34.86
C SER A 196 -16.19 -13.60 -35.87
N GLY A 197 -16.64 -14.61 -36.61
CA GLY A 197 -15.82 -15.26 -37.64
C GLY A 197 -15.03 -14.23 -38.45
N VAL A 198 -13.74 -14.53 -38.64
CA VAL A 198 -12.80 -13.71 -39.42
C VAL A 198 -13.49 -13.21 -40.69
N GLN A 199 -13.84 -11.93 -40.75
CA GLN A 199 -14.11 -11.30 -42.04
C GLN A 199 -12.76 -11.20 -42.74
N ARG A 200 -12.41 -12.24 -43.51
CA ARG A 200 -11.36 -12.14 -44.51
C ARG A 200 -11.82 -11.08 -45.49
N ARG A 201 -11.31 -9.85 -45.36
CA ARG A 201 -11.35 -8.89 -46.46
C ARG A 201 -10.61 -9.54 -47.62
N GLY A 202 -11.36 -10.00 -48.62
CA GLY A 202 -10.79 -10.34 -49.91
C GLY A 202 -10.10 -9.09 -50.44
N VAL A 203 -8.79 -9.18 -50.66
CA VAL A 203 -8.07 -8.20 -51.46
C VAL A 203 -8.52 -8.47 -52.90
N GLU A 204 -9.40 -7.65 -53.44
CA GLU A 204 -9.54 -7.53 -54.89
C GLU A 204 -8.26 -6.87 -55.40
N ILE A 205 -7.46 -7.65 -56.14
CA ILE A 205 -6.37 -7.13 -56.94
C ILE A 205 -7.01 -6.63 -58.24
N LEU A 206 -7.00 -5.31 -58.44
CA LEU A 206 -7.23 -4.66 -59.73
C LEU A 206 -5.95 -4.72 -60.58
#